data_AF-A0A7C9Q163-F1
#
_entry.id   AF-A0A7C9Q163-F1
#
_cell.length_a   1.000
_cell.length_b   1.000
_cell.length_c   1.000
_cell.angle_alpha   90.00
_cell.angle_beta   90.00
_cell.angle_gamma   90.00
#
_symmetry.space_group_name_H-M   'P 1'
#
loop_
_entity.id
_entity.type
_entity.pdbx_description
1 polymer ?
#
loop_
_entity_poly.entity_id
_entity_poly.type
_entity_poly.pdbx_seq_one_letter_code
_entity_poly.pdbx_strand_id
1 'polypeptide(L)'
;MTAQNNIPSLEGIDYLPYLDAEGQINSDFQKKVGVYAIFDGEKMLQYIGYSRDIATSLKQHFMRQPEKCYWLKVETIERPNRTFLEEIRQGWMAENGATPAGNSEDEEAWTQAIDVKPLMTAEEKENYELSGGDELARGKILKNIARRVEAEILERLKTRGLQEKLRFNPKLKESGLLDLK
;
A
#
# COMPACT_ATOMS: atom_id res chain seq x y z
N MET A 1 -19.55 11.87 -30.49
CA MET A 1 -20.38 10.99 -29.65
C MET A 1 -19.54 10.59 -28.45
N THR A 2 -19.74 11.23 -27.32
CA THR A 2 -19.11 10.85 -26.06
C THR A 2 -19.70 9.52 -25.65
N ALA A 3 -18.91 8.44 -25.64
CA ALA A 3 -19.32 7.21 -25.00
C ALA A 3 -19.74 7.58 -23.57
N GLN A 4 -21.00 7.32 -23.20
CA GLN A 4 -21.39 7.28 -21.81
C GLN A 4 -20.59 6.12 -21.21
N ASN A 5 -19.42 6.42 -20.68
CA ASN A 5 -18.63 5.49 -19.92
C ASN A 5 -19.40 5.26 -18.61
N ASN A 6 -20.22 4.21 -18.59
CA ASN A 6 -20.97 3.85 -17.41
C ASN A 6 -19.96 3.52 -16.30
N ILE A 7 -20.05 4.23 -15.18
CA ILE A 7 -19.17 3.98 -14.03
C ILE A 7 -19.59 2.63 -13.44
N PRO A 8 -18.71 1.63 -13.37
CA PRO A 8 -19.03 0.35 -12.74
C PRO A 8 -19.32 0.57 -11.25
N SER A 9 -20.42 -0.02 -10.77
CA SER A 9 -20.79 0.02 -9.35
C SER A 9 -19.88 -0.90 -8.54
N LEU A 10 -19.51 -0.43 -7.35
CA LEU A 10 -18.69 -1.19 -6.41
C LEU A 10 -19.45 -2.42 -5.90
N GLU A 11 -20.74 -2.32 -5.60
CA GLU A 11 -21.60 -3.43 -5.17
C GLU A 11 -21.64 -4.57 -6.18
N GLY A 12 -21.64 -4.24 -7.48
CA GLY A 12 -21.70 -5.20 -8.58
C GLY A 12 -20.41 -6.00 -8.83
N ILE A 13 -19.32 -5.68 -8.14
CA ILE A 13 -18.03 -6.37 -8.29
C ILE A 13 -17.85 -7.40 -7.18
N ASP A 14 -17.45 -8.61 -7.54
CA ASP A 14 -17.20 -9.69 -6.59
C ASP A 14 -15.98 -9.42 -5.70
N TYR A 15 -16.06 -9.86 -4.45
CA TYR A 15 -14.92 -9.83 -3.54
C TYR A 15 -13.89 -10.88 -3.94
N LEU A 16 -12.65 -10.44 -4.07
CA LEU A 16 -11.47 -11.29 -4.19
C LEU A 16 -10.71 -11.27 -2.86
N PRO A 17 -10.14 -12.40 -2.42
CA PRO A 17 -9.26 -12.37 -1.27
C PRO A 17 -7.98 -11.60 -1.62
N TYR A 18 -7.41 -10.88 -0.65
CA TYR A 18 -6.20 -10.10 -0.87
C TYR A 18 -4.98 -11.00 -1.15
N LEU A 19 -4.90 -12.12 -0.44
CA LEU A 19 -3.98 -13.22 -0.68
C LEU A 19 -4.78 -14.45 -1.14
N ASP A 20 -4.30 -15.13 -2.16
CA ASP A 20 -4.87 -16.43 -2.57
C ASP A 20 -4.56 -17.56 -1.57
N ALA A 21 -5.00 -18.78 -1.90
CA ALA A 21 -4.80 -19.95 -1.05
C ALA A 21 -3.31 -20.30 -0.87
N GLU A 22 -2.47 -19.87 -1.80
CA GLU A 22 -1.02 -20.05 -1.80
C GLU A 22 -0.28 -18.89 -1.10
N GLY A 23 -1.01 -17.91 -0.58
CA GLY A 23 -0.44 -16.75 0.11
C GLY A 23 0.23 -15.75 -0.83
N GLN A 24 -0.27 -15.61 -2.06
CA GLN A 24 0.25 -14.70 -3.08
C GLN A 24 -0.76 -13.59 -3.37
N ILE A 25 -0.26 -12.40 -3.71
CA ILE A 25 -1.07 -11.34 -4.28
C ILE A 25 -1.29 -11.68 -5.76
N ASN A 26 -2.54 -11.68 -6.21
CA ASN A 26 -2.93 -12.15 -7.54
C ASN A 26 -2.10 -11.49 -8.65
N SER A 27 -1.30 -12.31 -9.35
CA SER A 27 -0.41 -11.88 -10.43
C SER A 27 -1.12 -11.50 -11.72
N ASP A 28 -2.38 -11.87 -11.90
CA ASP A 28 -3.17 -11.51 -13.10
C ASP A 28 -3.37 -9.99 -13.22
N PHE A 29 -3.23 -9.28 -12.10
CA PHE A 29 -3.26 -7.82 -12.03
C PHE A 29 -1.93 -7.15 -12.35
N GLN A 30 -0.88 -7.92 -12.64
CA GLN A 30 0.42 -7.38 -13.03
C GLN A 30 0.31 -6.62 -14.36
N LYS A 31 0.79 -5.38 -14.38
CA LYS A 31 0.72 -4.45 -15.54
C LYS A 31 -0.71 -4.19 -16.02
N LYS A 32 -1.72 -4.51 -15.22
CA LYS A 32 -3.11 -4.13 -15.50
C LYS A 32 -3.35 -2.73 -14.98
N VAL A 33 -4.01 -1.93 -15.81
CA VAL A 33 -4.46 -0.59 -15.44
C VAL A 33 -5.89 -0.69 -14.94
N GLY A 34 -6.23 0.03 -13.86
CA GLY A 34 -7.59 0.01 -13.33
C GLY A 34 -7.74 0.62 -11.96
N VAL A 35 -8.93 0.45 -11.39
CA VAL A 35 -9.32 0.93 -10.06
C VAL A 35 -9.53 -0.27 -9.15
N TYR A 36 -9.15 -0.14 -7.88
CA TYR A 36 -9.29 -1.18 -6.89
C TYR A 36 -9.71 -0.59 -5.54
N ALA A 37 -10.50 -1.35 -4.82
CA ALA A 37 -10.95 -1.07 -3.46
C ALA A 37 -10.40 -2.15 -2.54
N ILE A 38 -9.86 -1.74 -1.39
CA ILE A 38 -9.28 -2.59 -0.35
C ILE A 38 -10.20 -2.55 0.86
N PHE A 39 -10.46 -3.73 1.41
CA PHE A 39 -11.32 -3.92 2.58
C PHE A 39 -10.61 -4.73 3.65
N ASP A 40 -10.98 -4.49 4.90
CA ASP A 40 -10.49 -5.25 6.06
C ASP A 40 -11.22 -6.59 6.25
N GLY A 41 -10.91 -7.33 7.31
CA GLY A 41 -11.49 -8.65 7.59
C GLY A 41 -13.02 -8.66 7.72
N GLU A 42 -13.62 -7.53 8.08
CA GLU A 42 -15.08 -7.35 8.23
C GLU A 42 -15.73 -6.85 6.94
N LYS A 43 -14.96 -6.73 5.85
CA LYS A 43 -15.37 -6.16 4.56
C LYS A 43 -15.76 -4.68 4.65
N MET A 44 -15.22 -3.95 5.62
CA MET A 44 -15.33 -2.49 5.66
C MET A 44 -14.32 -1.88 4.70
N LEU A 45 -14.75 -0.88 3.92
CA LEU A 45 -13.89 -0.22 2.93
C LEU A 45 -12.81 0.60 3.62
N GLN A 46 -11.54 0.34 3.26
CA GLN A 46 -10.38 0.96 3.88
C GLN A 46 -9.63 1.92 2.94
N TYR A 47 -9.63 1.63 1.64
CA TYR A 47 -8.93 2.42 0.64
C TYR A 47 -9.46 2.17 -0.77
N ILE A 48 -9.50 3.20 -1.63
CA ILE A 48 -9.71 3.09 -3.07
C ILE A 48 -8.55 3.78 -3.80
N GLY A 49 -7.94 3.06 -4.73
CA GLY A 49 -6.88 3.58 -5.58
C GLY A 49 -7.04 3.19 -7.03
N TYR A 50 -6.23 3.82 -7.89
CA TYR A 50 -6.06 3.37 -9.26
C TYR A 50 -4.57 3.33 -9.59
N SER A 51 -4.20 2.44 -10.51
CA SER A 51 -2.82 2.22 -10.89
C SER A 51 -2.71 1.77 -12.32
N ARG A 52 -1.52 1.94 -12.92
CA ARG A 52 -1.14 1.31 -14.19
C ARG A 52 -0.56 -0.09 -14.00
N ASP A 53 -0.27 -0.46 -12.77
CA ASP A 53 0.14 -1.80 -12.36
C ASP A 53 -0.47 -2.09 -10.99
N ILE A 54 -1.69 -2.64 -11.01
CA ILE A 54 -2.47 -2.91 -9.81
C ILE A 54 -1.72 -3.83 -8.85
N ALA A 55 -1.10 -4.92 -9.33
CA ALA A 55 -0.37 -5.85 -8.47
C ALA A 55 0.78 -5.15 -7.70
N THR A 56 1.50 -4.24 -8.34
CA THR A 56 2.57 -3.46 -7.66
C THR A 56 1.99 -2.57 -6.57
N SER A 57 0.90 -1.87 -6.83
CA SER A 57 0.24 -1.03 -5.82
C SER A 57 -0.30 -1.85 -4.65
N LEU A 58 -0.89 -3.02 -4.92
CA LEU A 58 -1.35 -3.92 -3.86
C LEU A 58 -0.17 -4.37 -2.98
N LYS A 59 0.96 -4.78 -3.55
CA LYS A 59 2.15 -5.12 -2.74
C LYS A 59 2.60 -3.98 -1.83
N GLN A 60 2.57 -2.75 -2.33
CA GLN A 60 2.92 -1.56 -1.54
C GLN A 60 1.91 -1.29 -0.43
N HIS A 61 0.61 -1.40 -0.69
CA HIS A 61 -0.42 -1.26 0.34
C HIS A 61 -0.30 -2.33 1.40
N PHE A 62 -0.04 -3.57 1.01
CA PHE A 62 0.09 -4.68 1.93
C PHE A 62 1.26 -4.53 2.89
N MET A 63 2.42 -4.05 2.41
CA MET A 63 3.56 -3.80 3.30
C MET A 63 3.32 -2.62 4.27
N ARG A 64 2.45 -1.67 3.91
CA ARG A 64 2.16 -0.48 4.72
C ARG A 64 1.04 -0.73 5.73
N GLN A 65 -0.04 -1.38 5.30
CA GLN A 65 -1.29 -1.56 6.04
C GLN A 65 -1.77 -3.03 6.02
N PRO A 66 -0.97 -4.01 6.47
CA PRO A 66 -1.32 -5.43 6.35
C PRO A 66 -2.59 -5.82 7.11
N GLU A 67 -2.90 -5.12 8.21
CA GLU A 67 -4.09 -5.35 9.03
C GLU A 67 -5.37 -4.73 8.43
N LYS A 68 -5.26 -3.97 7.35
CA LYS A 68 -6.40 -3.38 6.62
C LYS A 68 -6.60 -4.03 5.24
N CYS A 69 -5.82 -5.07 4.91
CA CYS A 69 -5.77 -5.70 3.59
C CYS A 69 -6.22 -7.17 3.65
N TYR A 70 -7.52 -7.41 3.46
CA TYR A 70 -8.13 -8.76 3.51
C TYR A 70 -8.94 -9.09 2.26
N TRP A 71 -9.68 -8.12 1.72
CA TRP A 71 -10.45 -8.30 0.49
C TRP A 71 -10.20 -7.17 -0.50
N LEU A 72 -10.48 -7.49 -1.76
CA LEU A 72 -10.33 -6.60 -2.90
C LEU A 72 -11.60 -6.62 -3.73
N LYS A 73 -11.92 -5.47 -4.31
CA LYS A 73 -12.74 -5.39 -5.53
C LYS A 73 -11.91 -4.67 -6.57
N VAL A 74 -11.85 -5.18 -7.80
CA VAL A 74 -10.94 -4.68 -8.83
C VAL A 74 -11.68 -4.54 -10.15
N GLU A 75 -11.52 -3.38 -10.79
CA GLU A 75 -12.02 -3.10 -12.13
C GLU A 75 -10.84 -2.74 -13.04
N THR A 76 -10.54 -3.61 -14.01
CA THR A 76 -9.48 -3.37 -14.99
C THR A 76 -10.00 -2.62 -16.21
N ILE A 77 -9.27 -1.61 -16.67
CA ILE A 77 -9.69 -0.71 -17.75
C ILE A 77 -8.77 -0.87 -18.97
N GLU A 78 -9.35 -1.29 -20.10
CA GLU A 78 -8.60 -1.48 -21.36
C GLU A 78 -8.12 -0.16 -21.98
N ARG A 79 -8.91 0.90 -21.86
CA ARG A 79 -8.63 2.23 -22.42
C ARG A 79 -8.56 3.27 -21.30
N PRO A 80 -7.46 3.29 -20.53
CA PRO A 80 -7.38 4.12 -19.35
C PRO A 80 -7.28 5.59 -19.72
N ASN A 81 -8.12 6.39 -19.07
CA ASN A 81 -7.99 7.84 -19.00
C ASN A 81 -7.97 8.21 -17.52
N ARG A 82 -7.05 9.09 -17.10
CA ARG A 82 -6.95 9.53 -15.71
C ARG A 82 -8.28 10.10 -15.19
N THR A 83 -8.98 10.89 -16.00
CA THR A 83 -10.30 11.43 -15.61
C THR A 83 -11.28 10.31 -15.32
N PHE A 84 -11.34 9.30 -16.18
CA PHE A 84 -12.25 8.18 -15.99
C PHE A 84 -11.90 7.32 -14.76
N LEU A 85 -10.63 7.06 -14.51
CA LEU A 85 -10.19 6.34 -13.31
C LEU A 85 -10.55 7.10 -12.02
N GLU A 86 -10.42 8.43 -12.04
CA GLU A 86 -10.82 9.30 -10.94
C GLU A 86 -12.34 9.31 -10.75
N GLU A 87 -13.12 9.36 -11.83
CA GLU A 87 -14.58 9.29 -11.77
C GLU A 87 -15.07 7.99 -11.12
N ILE A 88 -14.47 6.84 -11.46
CA ILE A 88 -14.78 5.55 -10.81
C ILE A 88 -14.43 5.61 -9.32
N ARG A 89 -13.23 6.11 -8.96
CA ARG A 89 -12.80 6.25 -7.56
C ARG A 89 -13.80 7.09 -6.75
N GLN A 90 -14.21 8.24 -7.28
CA GLN A 90 -15.20 9.11 -6.63
C GLN A 90 -16.57 8.45 -6.55
N GLY A 91 -17.00 7.76 -7.61
CA GLY A 91 -18.25 7.00 -7.63
C GLY A 91 -18.30 5.94 -6.53
N TRP A 92 -17.22 5.17 -6.35
CA TRP A 92 -17.12 4.15 -5.31
C TRP A 92 -17.10 4.74 -3.88
N MET A 93 -16.45 5.90 -3.68
CA MET A 93 -16.51 6.61 -2.38
C MET A 93 -17.93 7.11 -2.07
N ALA A 94 -18.64 7.63 -3.07
CA ALA A 94 -20.02 8.08 -2.92
C ALA A 94 -20.98 6.90 -2.65
N GLU A 95 -20.79 5.78 -3.34
CA GLU A 95 -21.57 4.55 -3.14
C GLU A 95 -21.38 3.95 -1.74
N ASN A 96 -20.14 4.01 -1.21
CA ASN A 96 -19.85 3.62 0.18
C ASN A 96 -20.51 4.54 1.23
N GLY A 97 -21.00 5.72 0.84
CA GLY A 97 -21.64 6.70 1.72
C GLY A 97 -20.69 7.51 2.62
N ALA A 98 -19.42 7.13 2.67
CA ALA A 98 -18.36 7.85 3.39
C ALA A 98 -17.01 7.63 2.71
N THR A 99 -16.16 8.66 2.75
CA THR A 99 -14.75 8.52 2.37
C THR A 99 -14.04 7.65 3.42
N PRO A 100 -13.39 6.55 3.01
CA PRO A 100 -12.64 5.73 3.95
C PRO A 100 -11.38 6.47 4.43
N ALA A 101 -10.95 6.22 5.67
CA ALA A 101 -9.82 6.94 6.27
C ALA A 101 -8.55 6.90 5.41
N GLY A 102 -8.30 5.80 4.69
CA GLY A 102 -7.15 5.68 3.78
C GLY A 102 -7.20 6.60 2.55
N ASN A 103 -8.33 7.23 2.26
CA ASN A 103 -8.48 8.27 1.25
C ASN A 103 -8.67 9.68 1.85
N SER A 104 -8.43 9.82 3.15
CA SER A 104 -8.51 11.08 3.88
C SER A 104 -7.36 11.20 4.90
N GLU A 105 -7.63 11.14 6.21
CA GLU A 105 -6.66 11.38 7.27
C GLU A 105 -5.49 10.38 7.30
N ASP A 106 -5.70 9.14 6.85
CA ASP A 106 -4.68 8.10 6.81
C ASP A 106 -3.99 7.99 5.44
N GLU A 107 -4.30 8.85 4.45
CA GLU A 107 -3.82 8.69 3.06
C GLU A 107 -2.30 8.54 2.94
N GLU A 108 -1.55 9.28 3.75
CA GLU A 108 -0.09 9.18 3.76
C GLU A 108 0.40 7.80 4.18
N ALA A 109 -0.30 7.16 5.13
CA ALA A 109 0.04 5.83 5.62
C ALA A 109 -0.22 4.72 4.57
N TRP A 110 -0.98 5.01 3.51
CA TRP A 110 -1.20 4.12 2.36
C TRP A 110 -0.29 4.44 1.18
N THR A 111 0.08 5.70 0.98
CA THR A 111 0.71 6.17 -0.26
C THR A 111 2.20 6.46 -0.13
N GLN A 112 2.67 6.86 1.05
CA GLN A 112 4.06 7.27 1.27
C GLN A 112 4.96 6.09 1.66
N ALA A 113 6.26 6.25 1.42
CA ALA A 113 7.26 5.36 1.98
C ALA A 113 7.19 5.40 3.51
N ILE A 114 7.44 4.25 4.16
CA ILE A 114 7.41 4.17 5.62
C ILE A 114 8.63 4.91 6.17
N ASP A 115 8.41 5.99 6.92
CA ASP A 115 9.47 6.65 7.70
C ASP A 115 9.73 5.85 8.97
N VAL A 116 11.00 5.47 9.16
CA VAL A 116 11.42 4.66 10.31
C VAL A 116 11.79 5.51 11.53
N LYS A 117 11.91 6.84 11.38
CA LYS A 117 12.24 7.74 12.49
C LYS A 117 11.22 7.69 13.63
N PRO A 118 9.90 7.66 13.38
CA PRO A 118 8.91 7.50 14.45
C PRO A 118 8.93 6.11 15.10
N LEU A 119 9.57 5.13 14.46
CA LEU A 119 9.65 3.73 14.88
C LEU A 119 10.96 3.38 15.59
N MET A 120 11.78 4.39 15.92
CA MET A 120 13.01 4.21 16.68
C MET A 120 12.70 3.76 18.12
N THR A 121 13.49 2.82 18.60
CA THR A 121 13.58 2.53 20.04
C THR A 121 14.26 3.69 20.77
N ALA A 122 14.15 3.72 22.10
CA ALA A 122 14.81 4.75 22.91
C ALA A 122 16.33 4.80 22.68
N GLU A 123 16.98 3.62 22.62
CA GLU A 123 18.42 3.50 22.38
C GLU A 123 18.81 3.98 20.97
N GLU A 124 18.05 3.62 19.93
CA GLU A 124 18.32 4.07 18.56
C GLU A 124 18.15 5.59 18.42
N LYS A 125 17.14 6.15 19.10
CA LYS A 125 16.90 7.59 19.11
C LYS A 125 18.04 8.34 19.79
N GLU A 126 18.50 7.87 20.94
CA GLU A 126 19.66 8.44 21.64
C GLU A 126 20.92 8.40 20.76
N ASN A 127 21.22 7.25 20.16
CA ASN A 127 22.34 7.11 19.23
C ASN A 127 22.23 8.06 18.01
N TYR A 128 21.02 8.24 17.48
CA TYR A 128 20.77 9.17 16.38
C TYR A 128 20.99 10.64 16.80
N GLU A 129 20.58 11.02 18.01
CA GLU A 129 20.77 12.37 18.54
C GLU A 129 22.25 12.66 18.85
N LEU A 130 22.96 11.71 19.46
CA LEU A 130 24.39 11.80 19.79
C LEU A 130 25.31 11.94 18.57
N SER A 131 24.83 11.59 17.37
CA SER A 131 25.57 11.79 16.12
C SER A 131 25.88 13.26 15.80
N GLY A 132 25.28 14.22 16.53
CA GLY A 132 25.71 15.62 16.52
C GLY A 132 25.59 16.35 15.18
N GLY A 133 24.88 15.78 14.20
CA GLY A 133 24.77 16.37 12.85
C GLY A 133 25.61 15.69 11.78
N ASP A 134 26.44 14.69 12.12
CA ASP A 134 27.18 13.91 11.13
C ASP A 134 26.22 13.10 10.25
N GLU A 135 26.02 13.55 9.01
CA GLU A 135 25.13 12.95 8.03
C GLU A 135 25.51 11.51 7.69
N LEU A 136 26.82 11.20 7.65
CA LEU A 136 27.30 9.85 7.35
C LEU A 136 27.00 8.90 8.51
N ALA A 137 27.19 9.36 9.74
CA ALA A 137 26.84 8.59 10.94
C ALA A 137 25.32 8.38 11.03
N ARG A 138 24.52 9.43 10.80
CA ARG A 138 23.05 9.36 10.77
C ARG A 138 22.54 8.40 9.71
N GLY A 139 23.09 8.45 8.50
CA GLY A 139 22.71 7.53 7.42
C GLY A 139 22.96 6.06 7.77
N LYS A 140 24.06 5.75 8.47
CA LYS A 140 24.34 4.39 8.96
C LYS A 140 23.35 3.94 10.03
N ILE A 141 23.01 4.83 10.96
CA ILE A 141 22.03 4.56 12.03
C ILE A 141 20.65 4.30 11.42
N LEU A 142 20.17 5.21 10.54
CA LEU A 142 18.90 5.07 9.83
C LEU A 142 18.84 3.77 9.01
N LYS A 143 19.93 3.39 8.35
CA LYS A 143 20.00 2.14 7.59
C LYS A 143 19.85 0.90 8.47
N ASN A 144 20.37 0.92 9.68
CA ASN A 144 20.21 -0.19 10.63
C ASN A 144 18.79 -0.26 11.19
N ILE A 145 18.22 0.88 11.57
CA ILE A 145 16.81 0.98 12.00
C ILE A 145 15.90 0.48 10.89
N ALA A 146 16.11 0.93 9.64
CA ALA A 146 15.33 0.49 8.50
C ALA A 146 15.42 -1.02 8.24
N ARG A 147 16.58 -1.65 8.47
CA ARG A 147 16.69 -3.13 8.38
C ARG A 147 15.90 -3.84 9.46
N ARG A 148 15.91 -3.33 10.69
CA ARG A 148 15.11 -3.89 11.79
C ARG A 148 13.61 -3.77 11.49
N VAL A 149 13.15 -2.57 11.15
CA VAL A 149 11.74 -2.31 10.82
C VAL A 149 11.29 -3.14 9.61
N GLU A 150 12.13 -3.28 8.57
CA GLU A 150 11.85 -4.18 7.45
C GLU A 150 11.65 -5.63 7.90
N ALA A 151 12.50 -6.16 8.79
CA ALA A 151 12.36 -7.51 9.31
C ALA A 151 11.04 -7.68 10.09
N GLU A 152 10.66 -6.69 10.90
CA GLU A 152 9.39 -6.68 11.62
C GLU A 152 8.18 -6.62 10.70
N ILE A 153 8.26 -5.86 9.60
CA ILE A 153 7.20 -5.83 8.58
C ILE A 153 7.11 -7.20 7.91
N LEU A 154 8.22 -7.76 7.44
CA LEU A 154 8.23 -9.07 6.77
C LEU A 154 7.66 -10.18 7.65
N GLU A 155 7.96 -10.18 8.96
CA GLU A 155 7.40 -11.17 9.88
C GLU A 155 5.88 -10.99 10.07
N ARG A 156 5.39 -9.74 10.11
CA ARG A 156 3.95 -9.44 10.12
C ARG A 156 3.27 -9.95 8.84
N LEU A 157 3.85 -9.67 7.67
CA LEU A 157 3.31 -10.14 6.39
C LEU A 157 3.26 -11.66 6.30
N LYS A 158 4.31 -12.34 6.78
CA LYS A 158 4.37 -13.79 6.86
C LYS A 158 3.30 -14.34 7.81
N THR A 159 3.09 -13.70 8.96
CA THR A 159 2.01 -14.05 9.91
C THR A 159 0.62 -13.89 9.28
N ARG A 160 0.45 -12.88 8.41
CA ARG A 160 -0.77 -12.71 7.60
C ARG A 160 -0.94 -13.73 6.47
N GLY A 161 0.08 -14.58 6.23
CA GLY A 161 0.04 -15.68 5.27
C GLY A 161 0.85 -15.47 4.00
N LEU A 162 1.52 -14.32 3.82
CA LEU A 162 2.28 -14.03 2.61
C LEU A 162 3.44 -15.02 2.41
N GLN A 163 3.46 -15.67 1.26
CA GLN A 163 4.56 -16.57 0.85
C GLN A 163 5.51 -15.93 -0.17
N GLU A 164 5.08 -14.89 -0.88
CA GLU A 164 5.94 -14.23 -1.86
C GLU A 164 7.02 -13.35 -1.21
N LYS A 165 8.13 -13.17 -1.92
CA LYS A 165 9.26 -12.35 -1.46
C LYS A 165 9.11 -10.91 -1.94
N LEU A 166 8.85 -9.99 -1.02
CA LEU A 166 8.91 -8.56 -1.29
C LEU A 166 10.36 -8.05 -1.27
N ARG A 167 10.69 -7.16 -2.21
CA ARG A 167 12.03 -6.55 -2.32
C ARG A 167 11.96 -5.06 -2.04
N PHE A 168 12.45 -4.67 -0.87
CA PHE A 168 12.60 -3.27 -0.49
C PHE A 168 13.76 -2.61 -1.24
N ASN A 169 13.65 -1.31 -1.50
CA ASN A 169 14.69 -0.52 -2.13
C ASN A 169 15.83 -0.23 -1.15
N PRO A 170 17.03 -0.80 -1.33
CA PRO A 170 18.14 -0.63 -0.38
C PRO A 170 18.67 0.81 -0.32
N LYS A 171 18.45 1.63 -1.36
CA LYS A 171 18.92 3.02 -1.40
C LYS A 171 18.15 3.93 -0.45
N LEU A 172 16.86 3.64 -0.22
CA LEU A 172 16.00 4.45 0.65
C LEU A 172 16.31 4.27 2.14
N LYS A 173 16.95 3.15 2.51
CA LYS A 173 17.29 2.84 3.91
C LYS A 173 18.22 3.88 4.52
N GLU A 174 19.12 4.48 3.73
CA GLU A 174 20.06 5.50 4.20
C GLU A 174 19.36 6.83 4.55
N SER A 175 18.19 7.11 3.96
CA SER A 175 17.32 8.23 4.34
C SER A 175 16.26 7.85 5.39
N GLY A 176 16.31 6.62 5.92
CA GLY A 176 15.32 6.13 6.89
C GLY A 176 13.95 5.85 6.29
N LEU A 177 13.90 5.52 4.99
CA LEU A 177 12.66 5.23 4.28
C LEU A 177 12.63 3.77 3.84
N LEU A 178 11.45 3.16 3.90
CA LEU A 178 11.17 1.82 3.37
C LEU A 178 10.07 1.87 2.32
N ASP A 179 10.38 1.40 1.12
CA ASP A 179 9.42 1.21 0.02
C ASP A 179 9.90 0.06 -0.88
N LEU A 180 8.99 -0.47 -1.70
CA LEU A 180 9.33 -1.52 -2.68
C LEU A 180 10.11 -0.94 -3.87
N LYS A 181 10.80 -1.84 -4.57
CA LYS A 181 11.54 -1.55 -5.80
C LYS A 181 10.65 -1.62 -7.05
#